data_AF-A0A0G1WQ82-F1
#
_entry.id   AF-A0A0G1WQ82-F1
#
_cell.length_a   1.000
_cell.length_b   1.000
_cell.length_c   1.000
_cell.angle_alpha   90.00
_cell.angle_beta   90.00
_cell.angle_gamma   90.00
#
_symmetry.space_group_name_H-M   'P 1'
#
loop_
_entity.id
_entity.type
_entity.pdbx_description
1 polymer ?
#
loop_
_entity_poly.entity_id
_entity_poly.type
_entity_poly.pdbx_seq_one_letter_code
_entity_poly.pdbx_strand_id
1 'polypeptide(L)'
;MVDKAFDKAANDYFRGVGKYEKIIVEGAKVVDAATQTTDKDIEEAVLEGAADLDAVQRKLKVGIGNPEVIPEVEQLIRFYREKYYG
;
A
#
# COMPACT_ATOMS: atom_id res chain seq x y z
N MET A 1 -2.68 22.33 18.35
CA MET A 1 -3.69 21.36 18.78
C MET A 1 -3.45 20.11 17.98
N VAL A 2 -3.23 18.95 18.62
CA VAL A 2 -2.90 17.70 17.92
C VAL A 2 -4.16 17.05 17.37
N ASP A 3 -3.94 16.34 16.27
CA ASP A 3 -4.84 15.63 15.37
C ASP A 3 -6.10 15.01 15.98
N LYS A 4 -7.21 15.23 15.28
CA LYS A 4 -8.44 14.41 15.33
C LYS A 4 -8.93 13.99 13.94
N ALA A 5 -8.12 14.24 12.90
CA ALA A 5 -8.40 13.84 11.53
C ALA A 5 -7.87 12.43 11.22
N PHE A 6 -6.65 12.12 11.68
CA PHE A 6 -5.99 10.82 11.46
C PHE A 6 -6.78 9.63 12.03
N ASP A 7 -7.19 9.70 13.30
CA ASP A 7 -7.85 8.59 14.01
C ASP A 7 -9.07 8.03 13.27
N LYS A 8 -9.85 8.91 12.62
CA LYS A 8 -11.09 8.50 11.94
C LYS A 8 -10.82 7.82 10.60
N ALA A 9 -9.82 8.28 9.85
CA ALA A 9 -9.40 7.64 8.60
C ALA A 9 -8.77 6.25 8.88
N ALA A 10 -7.93 6.15 9.91
CA ALA A 10 -7.32 4.89 10.32
C ALA A 10 -8.35 3.83 10.71
N ASN A 11 -9.38 4.20 11.47
CA ASN A 11 -10.33 3.24 12.05
C ASN A 11 -11.22 2.53 11.03
N ASP A 12 -11.55 3.17 9.89
CA ASP A 12 -12.23 2.48 8.79
C ASP A 12 -11.24 1.74 7.86
N TYR A 13 -9.97 2.15 7.76
CA TYR A 13 -8.96 1.35 7.03
C TYR A 13 -8.70 -0.01 7.72
N PHE A 14 -8.66 -0.06 9.06
CA PHE A 14 -8.51 -1.34 9.79
C PHE A 14 -9.63 -2.37 9.50
N ARG A 15 -10.80 -1.94 9.02
CA ARG A 15 -11.88 -2.84 8.52
C ARG A 15 -11.63 -3.36 7.10
N GLY A 16 -10.74 -2.73 6.35
CA GLY A 16 -10.18 -3.20 5.09
C GLY A 16 -9.05 -4.23 5.29
N VAL A 17 -8.16 -4.02 6.26
CA VAL A 17 -6.99 -4.90 6.55
C VAL A 17 -7.37 -6.39 6.59
N GLY A 18 -8.38 -6.76 7.38
CA GLY A 18 -8.86 -8.15 7.52
C GLY A 18 -9.55 -8.74 6.27
N LYS A 19 -9.52 -8.04 5.13
CA LYS A 19 -9.91 -8.57 3.81
C LYS A 19 -8.71 -8.88 2.91
N TYR A 20 -7.52 -8.32 3.16
CA TYR A 20 -6.33 -8.61 2.37
C TYR A 20 -5.86 -10.06 2.57
N GLU A 21 -6.01 -10.63 3.77
CA GLU A 21 -5.87 -12.08 4.04
C GLU A 21 -6.82 -12.97 3.21
N LYS A 22 -7.87 -12.39 2.60
CA LYS A 22 -8.85 -13.10 1.76
C LYS A 22 -8.70 -12.81 0.26
N ILE A 23 -7.67 -12.07 -0.16
CA ILE A 23 -7.32 -11.96 -1.58
C ILE A 23 -6.55 -13.24 -1.98
N ILE A 24 -7.33 -14.32 -2.19
CA ILE A 24 -6.82 -15.58 -2.73
C ILE A 24 -6.45 -15.36 -4.20
N VAL A 25 -5.31 -15.89 -4.61
CA VAL A 25 -4.57 -15.46 -5.81
C VAL A 25 -5.20 -15.98 -7.11
N GLU A 26 -6.03 -15.16 -7.75
CA GLU A 26 -6.35 -15.23 -9.20
C GLU A 26 -6.38 -13.83 -9.83
N GLY A 27 -5.21 -13.19 -9.88
CA GLY A 27 -5.01 -11.85 -10.45
C GLY A 27 -4.00 -11.04 -9.64
N ALA A 28 -3.54 -9.92 -10.20
CA ALA A 28 -2.90 -8.85 -9.46
C ALA A 28 -3.87 -7.67 -9.42
N LYS A 29 -4.12 -7.07 -8.26
CA LYS A 29 -5.02 -5.91 -8.15
C LYS A 29 -4.26 -4.68 -8.61
N VAL A 30 -4.76 -3.97 -9.63
CA VAL A 30 -4.27 -2.62 -9.96
C VAL A 30 -4.58 -1.68 -8.79
N VAL A 31 -3.53 -1.07 -8.23
CA VAL A 31 -3.58 -0.11 -7.13
C VAL A 31 -3.56 1.31 -7.69
N ASP A 32 -2.72 1.60 -8.69
CA ASP A 32 -2.73 2.87 -9.42
C ASP A 32 -2.92 2.66 -10.92
N ALA A 33 -4.05 3.13 -11.44
CA ALA A 33 -4.36 3.06 -12.86
C ALA A 33 -3.47 3.99 -13.73
N ALA A 34 -2.85 5.03 -13.15
CA ALA A 34 -2.03 5.98 -13.89
C ALA A 34 -0.63 5.41 -14.24
N THR A 35 -0.07 4.57 -13.37
CA THR A 35 1.21 3.87 -13.57
C THR A 35 1.03 2.39 -13.91
N GLN A 36 -0.21 1.89 -13.88
CA GLN A 36 -0.58 0.47 -13.93
C GLN A 36 -0.01 -0.38 -12.78
N THR A 37 0.49 0.25 -11.71
CA THR A 37 1.08 -0.44 -10.55
C THR A 37 0.05 -1.30 -9.84
N THR A 38 0.42 -2.54 -9.56
CA THR A 38 -0.38 -3.53 -8.83
C THR A 38 0.09 -3.74 -7.40
N ASP A 39 -0.72 -4.45 -6.62
CA ASP A 39 -0.37 -4.99 -5.31
C ASP A 39 0.92 -5.83 -5.35
N LYS A 40 1.11 -6.64 -6.40
CA LYS A 40 2.33 -7.45 -6.60
C LYS A 40 3.57 -6.62 -6.91
N ASP A 41 3.46 -5.56 -7.70
CA ASP A 41 4.61 -4.67 -7.94
C ASP A 41 5.10 -4.01 -6.64
N ILE A 42 4.17 -3.70 -5.72
CA ILE A 42 4.48 -3.20 -4.38
C ILE A 42 5.08 -4.30 -3.50
N GLU A 43 4.57 -5.53 -3.57
CA GLU A 43 5.15 -6.70 -2.89
C GLU A 43 6.60 -6.96 -3.32
N GLU A 44 6.88 -6.96 -4.63
CA GLU A 44 8.23 -7.12 -5.18
C GLU A 44 9.14 -5.94 -4.79
N ALA A 45 8.65 -4.70 -4.87
CA ALA A 45 9.42 -3.53 -4.44
C ALA A 45 9.83 -3.60 -2.95
N VAL A 46 8.97 -4.13 -2.08
CA VAL A 46 9.22 -4.35 -0.64
C VAL A 46 10.20 -5.49 -0.41
N LEU A 47 10.11 -6.60 -1.16
CA LEU A 47 11.08 -7.71 -1.12
C LEU A 47 12.48 -7.28 -1.60
N GLU A 48 12.54 -6.33 -2.52
CA GLU A 48 13.76 -5.60 -2.90
C GLU A 48 14.11 -4.45 -1.92
N GLY A 49 13.59 -4.45 -0.70
CA GLY A 49 13.98 -3.54 0.38
C GLY A 49 13.37 -2.14 0.38
N ALA A 50 12.35 -1.83 -0.44
CA ALA A 50 11.65 -0.55 -0.37
C ALA A 50 10.70 -0.50 0.85
N ALA A 51 11.22 -0.03 1.99
CA ALA A 51 10.54 -0.13 3.28
C ALA A 51 9.54 1.01 3.60
N ASP A 52 9.43 2.01 2.72
CA ASP A 52 8.61 3.22 2.88
C ASP A 52 8.05 3.73 1.54
N LEU A 53 7.16 4.73 1.61
CA LEU A 53 6.49 5.32 0.46
C LEU A 53 7.47 5.94 -0.55
N ASP A 54 8.46 6.72 -0.13
CA ASP A 54 9.39 7.41 -1.03
C ASP A 54 10.25 6.39 -1.80
N ALA A 55 10.69 5.32 -1.14
CA ALA A 55 11.40 4.22 -1.79
C ALA A 55 10.54 3.51 -2.86
N VAL A 56 9.27 3.25 -2.59
CA VAL A 56 8.35 2.62 -3.56
C VAL A 56 7.95 3.58 -4.69
N GLN A 57 7.73 4.87 -4.39
CA GLN A 57 7.45 5.89 -5.39
C GLN A 57 8.64 6.09 -6.34
N ARG A 58 9.90 6.01 -5.86
CA ARG A 58 11.08 6.05 -6.73
C ARG A 58 11.15 4.89 -7.72
N LYS A 59 10.72 3.68 -7.33
CA LYS A 59 10.69 2.49 -8.20
C LYS A 59 9.49 2.51 -9.15
N LEU A 60 8.28 2.57 -8.61
CA LEU A 60 7.03 2.29 -9.32
C LEU A 60 6.31 3.56 -9.83
N LYS A 61 6.71 4.74 -9.36
CA LYS A 61 6.06 6.05 -9.60
C LYS A 61 4.60 6.16 -9.09
N VAL A 62 4.14 5.13 -8.39
CA VAL A 62 2.78 4.98 -7.85
C VAL A 62 2.34 6.22 -7.05
N GLY A 63 1.16 6.74 -7.32
CA GLY A 63 0.59 7.88 -6.60
C GLY A 63 1.24 9.25 -6.84
N ILE A 64 2.35 9.36 -7.59
CA ILE A 64 3.00 10.66 -7.88
C ILE A 64 2.06 11.59 -8.66
N GLY A 65 1.28 11.04 -9.59
CA GLY A 65 0.21 11.75 -10.31
C GLY A 65 -1.19 11.51 -9.75
N ASN A 66 -1.30 10.73 -8.67
CA ASN A 66 -2.56 10.17 -8.16
C ASN A 66 -2.52 10.05 -6.62
N PRO A 67 -2.57 11.17 -5.87
CA PRO A 67 -2.37 11.14 -4.42
C PRO A 67 -3.47 10.37 -3.65
N GLU A 68 -4.61 10.07 -4.28
CA GLU A 68 -5.71 9.32 -3.68
C GLU A 68 -5.36 7.86 -3.36
N VAL A 69 -4.40 7.26 -4.07
CA VAL A 69 -3.96 5.88 -3.81
C VAL A 69 -2.89 5.76 -2.72
N ILE A 70 -2.27 6.87 -2.31
CA ILE A 70 -1.16 6.87 -1.33
C ILE A 70 -1.51 6.11 -0.03
N PRO A 71 -2.69 6.30 0.61
CA PRO A 71 -3.03 5.55 1.81
C PRO A 71 -3.08 4.04 1.60
N GLU A 72 -3.54 3.57 0.44
CA GLU A 72 -3.54 2.13 0.11
C GLU A 72 -2.10 1.62 -0.12
N VAL A 73 -1.26 2.40 -0.81
CA VAL A 73 0.16 2.07 -1.00
C VAL A 73 0.90 1.95 0.34
N GLU A 74 0.73 2.91 1.25
CA GLU A 74 1.32 2.85 2.60
C GLU A 74 0.81 1.65 3.41
N GLN A 75 -0.50 1.36 3.33
CA GLN A 75 -1.12 0.18 3.93
C GLN A 75 -0.49 -1.13 3.39
N LEU A 76 -0.29 -1.25 2.07
CA LEU A 76 0.28 -2.43 1.41
C LEU A 76 1.77 -2.60 1.74
N ILE A 77 2.56 -1.51 1.70
CA ILE A 77 3.97 -1.52 2.11
C ILE A 77 4.10 -2.04 3.54
N ARG A 78 3.26 -1.55 4.47
CA ARG A 78 3.25 -2.02 5.85
C ARG A 78 2.91 -3.52 5.92
N PHE A 79 1.86 -3.96 5.22
CA PHE A 79 1.43 -5.37 5.22
C PHE A 79 2.54 -6.30 4.71
N TYR A 80 3.14 -6.01 3.55
CA TYR A 80 4.22 -6.84 3.00
C TYR A 80 5.48 -6.78 3.87
N ARG A 81 5.80 -5.63 4.48
CA ARG A 81 6.96 -5.52 5.37
C ARG A 81 6.77 -6.32 6.66
N GLU A 82 5.57 -6.31 7.25
CA GLU A 82 5.22 -7.15 8.41
C GLU A 82 5.14 -8.65 8.04
N LYS A 83 4.74 -8.98 6.81
CA LYS A 83 4.69 -10.36 6.28
C LYS A 83 6.07 -10.99 6.05
N TYR A 84 7.08 -10.20 5.68
CA TYR A 84 8.40 -10.69 5.26
C TYR A 84 9.58 -10.35 6.18
N TYR A 85 9.45 -9.33 7.04
CA TYR A 85 10.51 -8.84 7.92
C TYR A 85 10.03 -8.61 9.38
N GLY A 86 8.84 -9.11 9.73
CA GLY A 86 8.25 -9.07 11.08
C GLY A 86 8.47 -10.36 11.89
#